data_AF-A0A3E0I9D4-F1
#
_entry.id   AF-A0A3E0I9D4-F1
#
_cell.length_a   1.000
_cell.length_b   1.000
_cell.length_c   1.000
_cell.angle_alpha   90.00
_cell.angle_beta   90.00
_cell.angle_gamma   90.00
#
_symmetry.space_group_name_H-M   'P 1'
#
loop_
_entity.id
_entity.type
_entity.pdbx_description
1 polymer ?
#
loop_
_entity_poly.entity_id
_entity_poly.type
_entity_poly.pdbx_seq_one_letter_code
_entity_poly.pdbx_strand_id
1 'polypeptide(L)'
;MTDSEQMAELLARNAALLDSMSQLLDSSRQQLAHAQQLNRDLRTRTTMAQSPDRMVTVVVDGVGGLRQLSFDRDAFEHHTPASLAEAVARAVREAARQVGAAPLEDAELPAPEPTPEPVDPLDPDPLGVDPLAVAPLGSDPLGGDPLISDPLGGDPRGSESLSRDLVAEDRPGLDPLDLDEPPAPVEPILDPEPVPVPVLIQDPPAPAPDRPADSGSQIDHVVTALSKLPSYAGIVTRVLGVRDPDRAAAIAAEYHLGDTIVERTFLSTSANPAYTGDGLVRYTIDARHGGKLIGAISQDGEQFAEVVFGPGSTFRVTGKRYYPSIKGWDIALEELG
;
A
#
# COMPACT_ATOMS: atom_id res chain seq x y z
N MET A 1 -7.53 33.69 58.14
CA MET A 1 -6.99 32.36 57.80
C MET A 1 -5.48 32.41 57.97
N THR A 2 -4.90 31.40 58.57
CA THR A 2 -3.43 31.28 58.69
C THR A 2 -2.83 30.80 57.36
N ASP A 3 -1.57 31.10 57.09
CA ASP A 3 -0.85 30.61 55.88
C ASP A 3 -0.96 29.08 55.72
N SER A 4 -1.07 28.35 56.84
CA SER A 4 -1.26 26.89 56.86
C SER A 4 -2.64 26.46 56.33
N GLU A 5 -3.70 27.22 56.58
CA GLU A 5 -5.05 26.92 56.10
C GLU A 5 -5.14 27.17 54.60
N GLN A 6 -4.55 28.27 54.11
CA GLN A 6 -4.50 28.58 52.68
C GLN A 6 -3.70 27.53 51.89
N MET A 7 -2.59 27.06 52.45
CA MET A 7 -1.80 25.99 51.83
C MET A 7 -2.59 24.67 51.79
N ALA A 8 -3.31 24.32 52.85
CA ALA A 8 -4.14 23.12 52.88
C ALA A 8 -5.28 23.19 51.85
N GLU A 9 -5.91 24.35 51.70
CA GLU A 9 -6.96 24.58 50.69
C GLU A 9 -6.41 24.48 49.26
N LEU A 10 -5.25 25.07 48.98
CA LEU A 10 -4.59 24.97 47.67
C LEU A 10 -4.23 23.52 47.33
N LEU A 11 -3.73 22.75 48.30
CA LEU A 11 -3.42 21.34 48.10
C LEU A 11 -4.69 20.52 47.84
N ALA A 12 -5.77 20.78 48.57
CA ALA A 12 -7.06 20.13 48.34
C ALA A 12 -7.62 20.46 46.94
N ARG A 13 -7.52 21.71 46.50
CA ARG A 13 -7.95 22.14 45.17
C ARG A 13 -7.13 21.50 44.05
N ASN A 14 -5.80 21.46 44.20
CA ASN A 14 -4.93 20.79 43.24
C ASN A 14 -5.20 19.29 43.17
N ALA A 15 -5.44 18.64 44.32
CA ALA A 15 -5.82 17.22 44.36
C ALA A 15 -7.14 16.97 43.61
N ALA A 16 -8.15 17.82 43.81
CA ALA A 16 -9.43 17.71 43.11
C ALA A 16 -9.31 17.93 41.58
N LEU A 17 -8.47 18.88 41.15
CA LEU A 17 -8.21 19.11 39.73
C LEU A 17 -7.49 17.92 39.08
N LEU A 18 -6.51 17.33 39.75
CA LEU A 18 -5.80 16.15 39.25
C LEU A 18 -6.73 14.94 39.14
N ASP A 19 -7.63 14.74 40.11
CA ASP A 19 -8.65 13.70 40.06
C ASP A 19 -9.61 13.91 38.86
N SER A 20 -10.06 15.15 38.65
CA SER A 20 -10.91 15.51 37.51
C SER A 20 -10.22 15.27 36.16
N MET A 21 -8.93 15.63 36.04
CA MET A 21 -8.15 15.34 34.83
C MET A 21 -7.97 13.84 34.60
N SER A 22 -7.76 13.05 35.66
CA SER A 22 -7.66 11.59 35.56
C SER A 22 -8.97 10.99 35.05
N GLN A 23 -10.11 11.41 35.61
CA GLN A 23 -11.43 10.94 35.19
C GLN A 23 -11.72 11.29 33.71
N LEU A 24 -11.34 12.49 33.26
CA LEU A 24 -11.47 12.91 31.86
C LEU A 24 -10.62 12.05 30.92
N LEU A 25 -9.37 11.77 31.28
CA LEU A 25 -8.48 10.94 30.47
C LEU A 25 -8.97 9.49 30.39
N ASP A 26 -9.50 8.94 31.48
CA ASP A 26 -10.04 7.59 31.51
C ASP A 26 -11.33 7.47 30.68
N SER A 27 -12.23 8.46 30.78
CA SER A 27 -13.41 8.55 29.91
C SER A 27 -13.03 8.65 28.43
N SER A 28 -12.03 9.47 28.08
CA SER A 28 -11.55 9.57 26.70
C SER A 28 -10.96 8.26 26.18
N ARG A 29 -10.17 7.55 27.00
CA ARG A 29 -9.64 6.22 26.66
C ARG A 29 -10.75 5.20 26.44
N GLN A 30 -11.79 5.21 27.29
CA GLN A 30 -12.95 4.34 27.14
C GLN A 30 -13.71 4.63 25.83
N GLN A 31 -13.93 5.90 25.50
CA GLN A 31 -14.55 6.30 24.24
C GLN A 31 -13.75 5.84 23.02
N LEU A 32 -12.42 5.99 23.04
CA LEU A 32 -11.54 5.51 21.96
C LEU A 32 -11.58 3.98 21.83
N ALA A 33 -11.53 3.25 22.94
CA ALA A 33 -11.62 1.78 22.94
C ALA A 33 -12.97 1.31 22.39
N HIS A 34 -14.06 1.99 22.75
CA HIS A 34 -15.40 1.70 22.26
C HIS A 34 -15.51 1.95 20.74
N ALA A 35 -15.03 3.09 20.25
CA ALA A 35 -15.02 3.39 18.81
C ALA A 35 -14.19 2.37 18.02
N GLN A 36 -13.04 1.93 18.56
CA GLN A 36 -12.22 0.87 17.95
C GLN A 36 -12.92 -0.49 17.93
N GLN A 37 -13.66 -0.82 18.99
CA GLN A 37 -14.47 -2.04 19.04
C GLN A 37 -15.58 -1.99 18.00
N LEU A 38 -16.33 -0.90 17.93
CA LEU A 38 -17.40 -0.71 16.94
C LEU A 38 -16.89 -0.82 15.50
N ASN A 39 -15.72 -0.23 15.21
CA ASN A 39 -15.09 -0.35 13.89
C ASN A 39 -14.66 -1.81 13.59
N ARG A 40 -14.15 -2.55 14.58
CA ARG A 40 -13.87 -3.99 14.41
C ARG A 40 -15.14 -4.77 14.14
N ASP A 41 -16.20 -4.53 14.90
CA ASP A 41 -17.47 -5.24 14.76
C ASP A 41 -18.10 -4.97 13.37
N LEU A 42 -18.10 -3.71 12.91
CA LEU A 42 -18.54 -3.33 11.56
C LEU A 42 -17.72 -4.03 10.46
N ARG A 43 -16.40 -4.17 10.63
CA ARG A 43 -15.54 -4.88 9.68
C ARG A 43 -15.76 -6.40 9.67
N THR A 44 -16.17 -6.98 10.80
CA THR A 44 -16.49 -8.43 10.87
C THR A 44 -17.88 -8.74 10.33
N ARG A 45 -18.80 -7.77 10.32
CA ARG A 45 -20.11 -7.94 9.70
C ARG A 45 -19.93 -8.03 8.20
N THR A 46 -20.35 -9.14 7.60
CA THR A 46 -20.29 -9.32 6.16
C THR A 46 -21.67 -9.53 5.58
N THR A 47 -21.90 -9.01 4.37
CA THR A 47 -23.11 -9.25 3.60
C THR A 47 -22.73 -9.82 2.25
N MET A 48 -23.47 -10.86 1.85
CA MET A 48 -23.27 -11.53 0.58
C MET A 48 -24.33 -11.07 -0.42
N ALA A 49 -23.92 -10.74 -1.64
CA ALA A 49 -24.83 -10.56 -2.75
C ALA A 49 -24.37 -11.37 -3.96
N GLN A 50 -25.32 -11.75 -4.79
CA GLN A 50 -25.07 -12.49 -6.02
C GLN A 50 -25.56 -11.67 -7.20
N SER A 51 -24.85 -11.75 -8.33
CA SER A 51 -25.34 -11.19 -9.59
C SER A 51 -26.63 -11.89 -10.03
N PRO A 52 -27.52 -11.22 -10.80
CA PRO A 52 -28.80 -11.78 -11.21
C PRO A 52 -28.71 -13.11 -12.00
N ASP A 53 -27.62 -13.29 -12.73
CA ASP A 53 -27.29 -14.49 -13.50
C ASP A 53 -26.61 -15.59 -12.67
N ARG A 54 -26.43 -15.36 -11.35
CA ARG A 54 -25.78 -16.27 -10.38
C ARG A 54 -24.31 -16.57 -10.64
N MET A 55 -23.69 -15.86 -11.57
CA MET A 55 -22.29 -16.12 -11.95
C MET A 55 -21.27 -15.53 -11.00
N VAL A 56 -21.63 -14.45 -10.31
CA VAL A 56 -20.72 -13.72 -9.43
C VAL A 56 -21.33 -13.67 -8.05
N THR A 57 -20.58 -14.14 -7.07
CA THR A 57 -20.92 -13.98 -5.65
C THR A 57 -19.89 -13.06 -5.03
N VAL A 58 -20.34 -11.97 -4.43
CA VAL A 58 -19.50 -11.04 -3.69
C VAL A 58 -19.87 -11.07 -2.22
N VAL A 59 -18.86 -10.98 -1.35
CA VAL A 59 -19.01 -10.73 0.07
C VAL A 59 -18.37 -9.38 0.35
N VAL A 60 -19.13 -8.45 0.91
CA VAL A 60 -18.64 -7.15 1.36
C VAL A 60 -18.73 -7.06 2.88
N ASP A 61 -17.87 -6.26 3.51
CA ASP A 61 -17.97 -5.97 4.94
C ASP A 61 -18.97 -4.83 5.26
N GLY A 62 -19.17 -4.55 6.54
CA GLY A 62 -20.12 -3.54 7.03
C GLY A 62 -19.75 -2.10 6.67
N VAL A 63 -18.57 -1.86 6.09
CA VAL A 63 -18.18 -0.56 5.52
C VAL A 63 -18.25 -0.55 3.98
N GLY A 64 -18.73 -1.65 3.37
CA GLY A 64 -18.86 -1.80 1.92
C GLY A 64 -17.57 -2.23 1.20
N GLY A 65 -16.53 -2.58 1.94
CA GLY A 65 -15.28 -3.10 1.39
C GLY A 65 -15.45 -4.54 0.89
N LEU A 66 -14.91 -4.85 -0.30
CA LEU A 66 -14.96 -6.20 -0.87
C LEU A 66 -14.04 -7.15 -0.09
N ARG A 67 -14.60 -8.25 0.43
CA ARG A 67 -13.87 -9.28 1.20
C ARG A 67 -13.63 -10.56 0.41
N GLN A 68 -14.61 -10.95 -0.38
CA GLN A 68 -14.52 -12.15 -1.20
C GLN A 68 -15.23 -11.92 -2.53
N LEU A 69 -14.61 -12.42 -3.59
CA LEU A 69 -15.17 -12.45 -4.93
C LEU A 69 -15.03 -13.87 -5.46
N SER A 70 -16.15 -14.49 -5.81
CA SER A 70 -16.19 -15.82 -6.41
C SER A 70 -16.92 -15.76 -7.74
N PHE A 71 -16.39 -16.49 -8.71
CA PHE A 71 -17.02 -16.70 -10.00
C PHE A 71 -17.51 -18.15 -10.06
N ASP A 72 -18.68 -18.35 -10.67
CA ASP A 72 -19.13 -19.68 -11.08
C ASP A 72 -18.19 -20.22 -12.17
N ARG A 73 -18.03 -21.54 -12.22
CA ARG A 73 -17.13 -22.19 -13.17
C ARG A 73 -17.52 -21.88 -14.62
N ASP A 74 -18.81 -21.81 -14.90
CA ASP A 74 -19.34 -21.65 -16.26
C ASP A 74 -19.32 -20.17 -16.70
N ALA A 75 -19.02 -19.25 -15.77
CA ALA A 75 -19.02 -17.81 -16.02
C ALA A 75 -17.99 -17.41 -17.09
N PHE A 76 -16.84 -18.08 -17.14
CA PHE A 76 -15.79 -17.79 -18.12
C PHE A 76 -16.06 -18.41 -19.49
N GLU A 77 -16.87 -19.46 -19.57
CA GLU A 77 -17.17 -20.15 -20.83
C GLU A 77 -18.17 -19.37 -21.69
N HIS A 78 -19.06 -18.60 -21.06
CA HIS A 78 -20.20 -17.98 -21.74
C HIS A 78 -20.17 -16.44 -21.75
N HIS A 79 -19.18 -15.80 -21.10
CA HIS A 79 -19.17 -14.34 -20.94
C HIS A 79 -17.85 -13.69 -21.32
N THR A 80 -17.96 -12.44 -21.79
CA THR A 80 -16.80 -11.59 -22.06
C THR A 80 -16.29 -10.96 -20.75
N PRO A 81 -15.00 -10.58 -20.67
CA PRO A 81 -14.45 -9.88 -19.50
C PRO A 81 -15.23 -8.61 -19.12
N ALA A 82 -15.74 -7.88 -20.12
CA ALA A 82 -16.56 -6.69 -19.89
C ALA A 82 -17.90 -7.01 -19.22
N SER A 83 -18.57 -8.08 -19.65
CA SER A 83 -19.82 -8.56 -19.04
C SER A 83 -19.60 -9.01 -17.59
N LEU A 84 -18.49 -9.70 -17.31
CA LEU A 84 -18.14 -10.13 -15.95
C LEU A 84 -17.84 -8.93 -15.05
N ALA A 85 -17.08 -7.95 -15.53
CA ALA A 85 -16.81 -6.73 -14.79
C ALA A 85 -18.11 -5.97 -14.41
N GLU A 86 -19.07 -5.90 -15.33
CA GLU A 86 -20.38 -5.30 -15.04
C GLU A 86 -21.17 -6.11 -14.00
N ALA A 87 -21.17 -7.44 -14.10
CA ALA A 87 -21.81 -8.32 -13.13
C ALA A 87 -21.22 -8.16 -11.72
N VAL A 88 -19.89 -8.07 -11.61
CA VAL A 88 -19.18 -7.77 -10.35
C VAL A 88 -19.61 -6.40 -9.81
N ALA A 89 -19.53 -5.34 -10.61
CA ALA A 89 -19.89 -3.99 -10.18
C ALA A 89 -21.36 -3.88 -9.74
N ARG A 90 -22.26 -4.66 -10.35
CA ARG A 90 -23.67 -4.73 -9.95
C ARG A 90 -23.84 -5.48 -8.63
N ALA A 91 -23.21 -6.64 -8.48
CA ALA A 91 -23.27 -7.43 -7.25
C ALA A 91 -22.69 -6.66 -6.06
N VAL A 92 -21.57 -5.95 -6.23
CA VAL A 92 -20.96 -5.11 -5.16
C VAL A 92 -21.89 -3.97 -4.73
N ARG A 93 -22.51 -3.25 -5.69
CA ARG A 93 -23.48 -2.19 -5.36
C ARG A 93 -24.73 -2.71 -4.66
N GLU A 94 -25.18 -3.92 -5.00
CA GLU A 94 -26.29 -4.58 -4.31
C GLU A 94 -25.89 -4.94 -2.88
N ALA A 95 -24.72 -5.57 -2.69
CA ALA A 95 -24.21 -5.92 -1.37
C ALA A 95 -24.05 -4.67 -0.48
N ALA A 96 -23.48 -3.59 -1.01
CA ALA A 96 -23.31 -2.33 -0.29
C ALA A 96 -24.66 -1.69 0.08
N ARG A 97 -25.68 -1.78 -0.79
CA ARG A 97 -27.05 -1.34 -0.46
C ARG A 97 -27.65 -2.16 0.66
N GLN A 98 -27.44 -3.47 0.69
CA GLN A 98 -27.94 -4.34 1.76
C GLN A 98 -27.26 -4.05 3.10
N VAL A 99 -25.96 -3.72 3.10
CA VAL A 99 -25.26 -3.26 4.30
C VAL A 99 -25.88 -1.98 4.86
N GLY A 100 -26.16 -0.99 4.00
CA GLY A 100 -26.76 0.28 4.42
C GLY A 100 -28.24 0.20 4.79
N ALA A 101 -28.96 -0.80 4.25
CA ALA A 101 -30.39 -1.01 4.50
C ALA A 101 -30.67 -1.94 5.70
N ALA A 102 -29.68 -2.73 6.14
CA ALA A 102 -29.81 -3.55 7.34
C ALA A 102 -30.01 -2.63 8.55
N PRO A 103 -31.18 -2.63 9.21
CA PRO A 103 -31.39 -1.82 10.39
C PRO A 103 -30.30 -2.14 11.41
N LEU A 104 -29.73 -1.11 12.03
CA LEU A 104 -28.85 -1.25 13.20
C LEU A 104 -29.66 -1.70 14.44
N GLU A 105 -30.63 -2.59 14.26
CA GLU A 105 -31.64 -2.94 15.27
C GLU A 105 -31.07 -3.75 16.44
N ASP A 106 -29.89 -4.37 16.29
CA ASP A 106 -29.20 -5.06 17.39
C ASP A 106 -28.05 -4.24 18.01
N ALA A 107 -27.76 -3.05 17.49
CA ALA A 107 -26.84 -2.12 18.15
C ALA A 107 -27.67 -1.26 19.10
N GLU A 108 -28.07 -1.85 20.23
CA GLU A 108 -28.58 -1.13 21.38
C GLU A 108 -27.46 -0.18 21.84
N LEU A 109 -27.41 1.00 21.21
CA LEU A 109 -26.50 2.05 21.59
C LEU A 109 -26.73 2.26 23.08
N PRO A 110 -25.71 2.04 23.93
CA PRO A 110 -25.88 2.32 25.35
C PRO A 110 -26.37 3.75 25.44
N ALA A 111 -27.55 3.94 26.02
CA ALA A 111 -28.10 5.27 26.25
C ALA A 111 -26.97 6.11 26.84
N PRO A 112 -26.70 7.32 26.30
CA PRO A 112 -25.59 8.12 26.77
C PRO A 112 -25.71 8.21 28.28
N GLU A 113 -24.74 7.63 29.01
CA GLU A 113 -24.74 7.76 30.45
C GLU A 113 -24.81 9.26 30.76
N PRO A 114 -25.64 9.67 31.74
CA PRO A 114 -25.87 11.07 32.03
C PRO A 114 -24.52 11.74 32.17
N THR A 115 -24.23 12.65 31.25
CA THR A 115 -23.00 13.44 31.27
C THR A 115 -22.95 14.07 32.65
N PRO A 116 -21.87 13.88 33.44
CA PRO A 116 -21.79 14.53 34.74
C PRO A 116 -22.01 16.02 34.49
N GLU A 117 -23.06 16.57 35.13
CA GLU A 117 -23.38 17.98 34.98
C GLU A 117 -22.11 18.78 35.23
N PRO A 118 -21.79 19.80 34.40
CA PRO A 118 -20.63 20.63 34.63
C PRO A 118 -20.78 21.18 36.04
N VAL A 119 -19.92 20.71 36.95
CA VAL A 119 -19.79 21.29 38.29
C VAL A 119 -19.42 22.73 38.05
N ASP A 120 -20.37 23.62 38.32
CA ASP A 120 -20.24 25.06 38.23
C ASP A 120 -18.97 25.43 39.02
N PRO A 121 -17.88 25.86 38.36
CA PRO A 121 -16.67 26.21 39.07
C PRO A 121 -16.99 27.49 39.82
N LEU A 122 -17.39 27.35 41.08
CA LEU A 122 -17.65 28.43 42.03
C LEU A 122 -16.69 29.59 41.75
N ASP A 123 -17.27 30.71 41.29
CA ASP A 123 -16.61 31.98 41.04
C ASP A 123 -15.60 32.28 42.16
N PRO A 124 -14.28 32.24 41.90
CA PRO A 124 -13.37 32.99 42.74
C PRO A 124 -13.56 34.46 42.39
N ASP A 125 -14.26 35.17 43.27
CA ASP A 125 -14.37 36.63 43.33
C ASP A 125 -13.07 37.30 42.81
N PRO A 126 -13.09 37.96 41.63
CA PRO A 126 -11.91 38.60 41.11
C PRO A 126 -11.75 39.92 41.85
N LEU A 127 -10.94 39.92 42.92
CA LEU A 127 -10.48 41.15 43.53
C LEU A 127 -9.88 42.06 42.44
N GLY A 128 -10.45 43.26 42.35
CA GLY A 128 -10.28 44.22 41.28
C GLY A 128 -8.85 44.41 40.80
N VAL A 129 -8.63 44.02 39.54
CA VAL A 129 -7.60 44.60 38.69
C VAL A 129 -8.30 45.51 37.69
N ASP A 130 -8.09 46.80 37.87
CA ASP A 130 -8.59 47.90 37.04
C ASP A 130 -8.02 47.77 35.61
N PRO A 131 -8.84 47.48 34.57
CA PRO A 131 -8.35 47.44 33.22
C PRO A 131 -8.34 48.86 32.67
N LEU A 132 -7.15 49.47 32.66
CA LEU A 132 -6.91 50.70 31.90
C LEU A 132 -7.39 50.51 30.46
N ALA A 133 -8.29 51.41 30.07
CA ALA A 133 -8.94 51.47 28.77
C ALA A 133 -7.92 51.43 27.62
N VAL A 134 -7.95 50.34 26.84
CA VAL A 134 -7.36 50.30 25.50
C VAL A 134 -8.51 50.50 24.51
N ALA A 135 -8.49 51.65 23.84
CA ALA A 135 -9.44 51.99 22.80
C ALA A 135 -9.36 50.98 21.62
N PRO A 136 -10.48 50.58 21.00
CA PRO A 136 -10.45 49.74 19.82
C PRO A 136 -10.06 50.59 18.62
N LEU A 137 -8.86 50.36 18.07
CA LEU A 137 -8.50 50.89 16.75
C LEU A 137 -9.23 50.05 15.70
N GLY A 138 -10.14 50.71 14.98
CA GLY A 138 -10.86 50.16 13.85
C GLY A 138 -9.88 49.63 12.79
N SER A 139 -10.05 48.36 12.43
CA SER A 139 -9.37 47.75 11.30
C SER A 139 -10.26 47.90 10.07
N ASP A 140 -9.85 48.79 9.19
CA ASP A 140 -10.41 49.02 7.86
C ASP A 140 -10.00 47.85 6.92
N PRO A 141 -10.91 47.17 6.23
CA PRO A 141 -10.55 46.13 5.28
C PRO A 141 -10.21 46.78 3.93
N LEU A 142 -8.97 47.23 3.77
CA LEU A 142 -8.46 47.59 2.45
C LEU A 142 -8.22 46.32 1.63
N GLY A 143 -8.89 46.26 0.48
CA GLY A 143 -8.83 45.18 -0.48
C GLY A 143 -7.40 44.89 -0.95
N GLY A 144 -7.01 43.62 -0.82
CA GLY A 144 -5.85 43.06 -1.48
C GLY A 144 -6.18 42.73 -2.92
N ASP A 145 -5.62 43.52 -3.83
CA ASP A 145 -5.57 43.28 -5.27
C ASP A 145 -4.71 42.02 -5.54
N PRO A 146 -5.17 41.02 -6.33
CA PRO A 146 -4.34 39.89 -6.68
C PRO A 146 -3.34 40.31 -7.76
N LEU A 147 -2.11 40.59 -7.34
CA LEU A 147 -0.99 40.74 -8.27
C LEU A 147 -0.75 39.41 -8.98
N ILE A 148 -1.16 39.38 -10.24
CA ILE A 148 -0.70 38.48 -11.30
C ILE A 148 0.83 38.46 -11.26
N SER A 149 1.39 37.34 -10.82
CA SER A 149 2.81 37.06 -10.98
C SER A 149 3.02 36.50 -12.39
N ASP A 150 3.54 37.35 -13.25
CA ASP A 150 4.05 37.06 -14.58
C ASP A 150 5.31 36.16 -14.46
N PRO A 151 5.34 34.95 -15.05
CA PRO A 151 6.57 34.18 -15.13
C PRO A 151 7.41 34.72 -16.29
N LEU A 152 8.30 35.67 -15.97
CA LEU A 152 9.36 36.10 -16.86
C LEU A 152 10.15 34.88 -17.37
N GLY A 153 10.18 34.77 -18.70
CA GLY A 153 10.89 33.75 -19.44
C GLY A 153 12.38 33.70 -19.12
N GLY A 154 12.82 32.51 -18.73
CA GLY A 154 14.22 32.11 -18.83
C GLY A 154 14.52 31.60 -20.24
N ASP A 155 15.37 32.34 -20.95
CA ASP A 155 16.02 31.93 -22.21
C ASP A 155 16.67 30.53 -22.09
N PRO A 156 16.41 29.59 -23.02
CA PRO A 156 17.26 28.43 -23.18
C PRO A 156 18.51 28.86 -23.97
N ARG A 157 19.60 29.12 -23.27
CA ARG A 157 20.91 29.27 -23.90
C ARG A 157 21.33 27.97 -24.58
N GLY A 158 21.70 28.10 -25.84
CA GLY A 158 22.09 27.02 -26.73
C GLY A 158 23.20 26.13 -26.17
N SER A 159 23.02 24.84 -26.38
CA SER A 159 24.13 23.88 -26.38
C SER A 159 24.42 23.55 -27.83
N GLU A 160 25.60 23.97 -28.24
CA GLU A 160 26.13 23.86 -29.59
C GLU A 160 26.20 22.41 -30.04
N SER A 161 25.81 22.20 -31.29
CA SER A 161 25.99 20.97 -32.04
C SER A 161 27.48 20.77 -32.30
N LEU A 162 28.14 19.94 -31.51
CA LEU A 162 29.46 19.43 -31.87
C LEU A 162 29.30 18.20 -32.75
N SER A 163 29.37 18.47 -34.05
CA SER A 163 29.81 17.55 -35.09
C SER A 163 31.00 16.74 -34.58
N ARG A 164 30.83 15.42 -34.40
CA ARG A 164 31.95 14.52 -34.23
C ARG A 164 32.11 13.70 -35.49
N ASP A 165 33.26 13.94 -36.10
CA ASP A 165 33.74 13.36 -37.33
C ASP A 165 33.58 11.85 -37.41
N LEU A 166 33.19 11.46 -38.62
CA LEU A 166 33.34 10.15 -39.20
C LEU A 166 34.82 9.75 -39.16
N VAL A 167 35.17 8.80 -38.30
CA VAL A 167 36.39 8.00 -38.48
C VAL A 167 35.94 6.60 -38.86
N ALA A 168 36.11 6.32 -40.15
CA ALA A 168 36.00 5.01 -40.74
C ALA A 168 37.10 4.11 -40.15
N GLU A 169 36.70 3.12 -39.35
CA GLU A 169 37.55 1.98 -39.03
C GLU A 169 37.30 0.89 -40.08
N ASP A 170 38.24 0.87 -41.01
CA ASP A 170 38.57 -0.23 -41.90
C ASP A 170 38.75 -1.53 -41.10
N ARG A 171 37.89 -2.53 -41.34
CA ARG A 171 38.10 -3.90 -40.87
C ARG A 171 38.29 -4.82 -42.07
N PRO A 172 39.46 -5.48 -42.21
CA PRO A 172 39.73 -6.37 -43.31
C PRO A 172 38.97 -7.69 -43.15
N GLY A 173 38.68 -8.29 -44.30
CA GLY A 173 37.86 -9.48 -44.46
C GLY A 173 38.31 -10.69 -43.65
N LEU A 174 37.29 -11.46 -43.27
CA LEU A 174 37.45 -12.85 -42.90
C LEU A 174 36.56 -13.67 -43.84
N ASP A 175 37.21 -14.64 -44.47
CA ASP A 175 36.69 -15.59 -45.45
C ASP A 175 35.42 -16.33 -45.00
N PRO A 176 34.55 -16.71 -45.94
CA PRO A 176 33.51 -17.69 -45.70
C PRO A 176 34.12 -19.09 -45.79
N LEU A 177 34.35 -19.73 -44.64
CA LEU A 177 34.63 -21.16 -44.63
C LEU A 177 33.32 -21.95 -44.76
N ASP A 178 33.12 -22.44 -45.98
CA ASP A 178 32.52 -23.73 -46.33
C ASP A 178 32.55 -24.72 -45.16
N LEU A 179 31.36 -25.08 -44.67
CA LEU A 179 31.15 -26.32 -43.93
C LEU A 179 29.87 -26.98 -44.46
N ASP A 180 30.10 -27.85 -45.43
CA ASP A 180 29.43 -29.13 -45.69
C ASP A 180 27.98 -29.27 -45.19
N GLU A 181 27.08 -29.21 -46.16
CA GLU A 181 25.75 -29.79 -46.16
C GLU A 181 25.87 -31.34 -46.21
N PRO A 182 25.41 -32.08 -45.18
CA PRO A 182 25.38 -33.54 -45.26
C PRO A 182 24.16 -34.03 -46.07
N PRO A 183 24.30 -35.14 -46.83
CA PRO A 183 23.26 -35.67 -47.70
C PRO A 183 22.14 -36.39 -46.91
N ALA A 184 20.89 -36.21 -47.34
CA ALA A 184 19.82 -37.21 -47.18
C ALA A 184 19.83 -38.18 -48.40
N PRO A 185 19.12 -39.33 -48.41
CA PRO A 185 18.43 -40.09 -47.37
C PRO A 185 18.81 -41.60 -47.37
N VAL A 186 18.43 -42.35 -46.32
CA VAL A 186 18.31 -43.83 -46.40
C VAL A 186 16.95 -44.23 -45.83
N GLU A 187 16.06 -44.73 -46.69
CA GLU A 187 14.81 -45.38 -46.29
C GLU A 187 15.09 -46.80 -45.76
N PRO A 188 14.64 -47.16 -44.55
CA PRO A 188 14.58 -48.55 -44.13
C PRO A 188 13.19 -49.13 -44.44
N ILE A 189 13.19 -50.08 -45.38
CA ILE A 189 12.55 -51.41 -45.35
C ILE A 189 11.27 -51.54 -44.50
N LEU A 190 10.18 -51.83 -45.21
CA LEU A 190 8.90 -52.36 -44.72
C LEU A 190 9.08 -53.58 -43.82
N ASP A 191 8.59 -53.49 -42.58
CA ASP A 191 8.32 -54.62 -41.69
C ASP A 191 6.80 -54.76 -41.44
N PRO A 192 6.32 -55.97 -41.10
CA PRO A 192 4.97 -56.45 -41.44
C PRO A 192 3.84 -55.92 -40.56
N GLU A 193 2.62 -56.04 -41.11
CA GLU A 193 1.34 -55.61 -40.52
C GLU A 193 1.18 -55.97 -39.03
N PRO A 194 0.63 -55.05 -38.22
CA PRO A 194 0.37 -55.30 -36.82
C PRO A 194 -0.81 -56.27 -36.62
N VAL A 195 -0.56 -57.30 -35.83
CA VAL A 195 -1.59 -58.20 -35.28
C VAL A 195 -2.57 -57.36 -34.43
N PRO A 196 -3.90 -57.52 -34.55
CA PRO A 196 -4.85 -56.75 -33.76
C PRO A 196 -4.71 -57.06 -32.27
N VAL A 197 -4.28 -56.05 -31.51
CA VAL A 197 -4.21 -56.07 -30.04
C VAL A 197 -5.63 -55.87 -29.49
N PRO A 198 -6.08 -56.63 -28.47
CA PRO A 198 -7.39 -56.42 -27.86
C PRO A 198 -7.54 -54.99 -27.35
N VAL A 199 -8.64 -54.35 -27.75
CA VAL A 199 -9.02 -52.99 -27.35
C VAL A 199 -9.21 -52.95 -25.83
N LEU A 200 -8.22 -52.40 -25.13
CA LEU A 200 -8.38 -51.94 -23.76
C LEU A 200 -9.17 -50.64 -23.82
N ILE A 201 -10.32 -50.58 -23.14
CA ILE A 201 -11.03 -49.32 -22.90
C ILE A 201 -10.08 -48.44 -22.10
N GLN A 202 -9.47 -47.47 -22.77
CA GLN A 202 -8.64 -46.46 -22.12
C GLN A 202 -9.57 -45.49 -21.40
N ASP A 203 -9.33 -45.32 -20.10
CA ASP A 203 -9.81 -44.13 -19.39
C ASP A 203 -9.40 -42.88 -20.18
N PRO A 204 -10.24 -41.83 -20.23
CA PRO A 204 -9.92 -40.60 -20.94
C PRO A 204 -8.54 -40.10 -20.50
N PRO A 205 -7.69 -39.66 -21.45
CA PRO A 205 -6.36 -39.16 -21.12
C PRO A 205 -6.51 -38.08 -20.05
N ALA A 206 -5.69 -38.16 -19.00
CA ALA A 206 -5.62 -37.12 -17.99
C ALA A 206 -5.56 -35.75 -18.69
N PRO A 207 -6.34 -34.75 -18.25
CA PRO A 207 -6.32 -33.43 -18.87
C PRO A 207 -4.87 -32.98 -18.96
N ALA A 208 -4.47 -32.49 -20.14
CA ALA A 208 -3.13 -31.99 -20.37
C ALA A 208 -2.79 -31.00 -19.23
N PRO A 209 -1.59 -31.08 -18.62
CA PRO A 209 -1.21 -30.12 -17.58
C PRO A 209 -1.43 -28.73 -18.15
N ASP A 210 -2.19 -27.90 -17.41
CA ASP A 210 -2.52 -26.55 -17.81
C ASP A 210 -1.25 -25.89 -18.34
N ARG A 211 -1.32 -25.46 -19.60
CA ARG A 211 -0.23 -24.72 -20.25
C ARG A 211 0.19 -23.63 -19.27
N PRO A 212 1.45 -23.56 -18.83
CA PRO A 212 1.85 -22.58 -17.83
C PRO A 212 1.43 -21.22 -18.36
N ALA A 213 0.57 -20.53 -17.60
CA ALA A 213 0.06 -19.23 -17.97
C ALA A 213 1.26 -18.36 -18.39
N ASP A 214 1.15 -17.70 -19.54
CA ASP A 214 2.21 -16.88 -20.12
C ASP A 214 2.56 -15.74 -19.15
N SER A 215 3.48 -16.04 -18.24
CA SER A 215 3.87 -15.18 -17.12
C SER A 215 4.63 -13.96 -17.64
N GLY A 216 5.22 -14.06 -18.83
CA GLY A 216 5.83 -12.93 -19.52
C GLY A 216 4.81 -11.84 -19.83
N SER A 217 3.66 -12.23 -20.38
CA SER A 217 2.58 -11.28 -20.70
C SER A 217 2.06 -10.53 -19.47
N GLN A 218 1.99 -11.18 -18.30
CA GLN A 218 1.51 -10.54 -17.08
C GLN A 218 2.53 -9.54 -16.52
N ILE A 219 3.83 -9.90 -16.49
CA ILE A 219 4.89 -8.99 -16.04
C ILE A 219 4.92 -7.75 -16.93
N ASP A 220 4.84 -7.92 -18.25
CA ASP A 220 4.85 -6.81 -19.21
C ASP A 220 3.65 -5.87 -19.02
N HIS A 221 2.47 -6.41 -18.74
CA HIS A 221 1.29 -5.61 -18.43
C HIS A 221 1.46 -4.79 -17.14
N VAL A 222 2.02 -5.39 -16.08
CA VAL A 222 2.27 -4.68 -14.82
C VAL A 222 3.34 -3.59 -15.00
N VAL A 223 4.45 -3.91 -15.65
CA VAL A 223 5.50 -2.92 -15.97
C VAL A 223 4.94 -1.77 -16.80
N THR A 224 4.12 -2.08 -17.81
CA THR A 224 3.45 -1.09 -18.66
C THR A 224 2.43 -0.24 -17.88
N ALA A 225 1.75 -0.81 -16.89
CA ALA A 225 0.84 -0.06 -16.03
C ALA A 225 1.62 0.89 -15.10
N LEU A 226 2.67 0.39 -14.44
CA LEU A 226 3.51 1.17 -13.54
C LEU A 226 4.20 2.34 -14.26
N SER A 227 4.62 2.18 -15.51
CA SER A 227 5.28 3.24 -16.28
C SER A 227 4.37 4.44 -16.59
N LYS A 228 3.05 4.27 -16.49
CA LYS A 228 2.07 5.34 -16.70
C LYS A 228 1.72 6.11 -15.43
N LEU A 229 2.12 5.60 -14.27
CA LEU A 229 1.86 6.25 -12.99
C LEU A 229 2.93 7.31 -12.69
N PRO A 230 2.58 8.40 -11.98
CA PRO A 230 3.56 9.37 -11.53
C PRO A 230 4.56 8.71 -10.57
N SER A 231 5.80 9.19 -10.59
CA SER A 231 6.83 8.76 -9.65
C SER A 231 6.53 9.25 -8.24
N TYR A 232 6.73 8.37 -7.27
CA TYR A 232 6.69 8.69 -5.86
C TYR A 232 8.07 9.18 -5.41
N ALA A 233 8.10 10.29 -4.67
CA ALA A 233 9.31 10.82 -4.04
C ALA A 233 9.10 10.90 -2.52
N GLY A 234 9.96 10.23 -1.76
CA GLY A 234 9.84 10.18 -0.30
C GLY A 234 10.46 8.91 0.29
N ILE A 235 10.42 8.82 1.62
CA ILE A 235 10.90 7.64 2.33
C ILE A 235 9.83 6.55 2.32
N VAL A 236 10.20 5.37 1.86
CA VAL A 236 9.37 4.16 1.93
C VAL A 236 10.07 3.08 2.74
N THR A 237 9.28 2.17 3.29
CA THR A 237 9.77 1.11 4.17
C THR A 237 9.26 -0.26 3.72
N ARG A 238 10.10 -1.27 3.86
CA ARG A 238 9.71 -2.68 3.71
C ARG A 238 10.27 -3.48 4.85
N VAL A 239 9.46 -4.34 5.45
CA VAL A 239 9.96 -5.32 6.42
C VAL A 239 9.89 -6.70 5.80
N LEU A 240 11.00 -7.43 5.86
CA LEU A 240 11.04 -8.83 5.49
C LEU A 240 10.54 -9.65 6.66
N GLY A 241 9.61 -10.58 6.41
CA GLY A 241 9.04 -11.51 7.41
C GLY A 241 10.03 -12.55 7.95
N VAL A 242 11.29 -12.19 8.12
CA VAL A 242 12.34 -13.00 8.71
C VAL A 242 12.28 -12.82 10.22
N ARG A 243 11.99 -13.90 10.95
CA ARG A 243 11.89 -13.90 12.42
C ARG A 243 13.08 -14.56 13.13
N ASP A 244 13.92 -15.25 12.37
CA ASP A 244 15.14 -15.87 12.88
C ASP A 244 16.31 -14.86 12.87
N PRO A 245 16.92 -14.54 14.03
CA PRO A 245 18.01 -13.57 14.12
C PRO A 245 19.25 -13.95 13.29
N ASP A 246 19.57 -15.25 13.20
CA ASP A 246 20.77 -15.70 12.47
C ASP A 246 20.56 -15.52 10.96
N ARG A 247 19.38 -15.90 10.45
CA ARG A 247 18.98 -15.59 9.07
C ARG A 247 18.91 -14.08 8.80
N ALA A 248 18.42 -13.28 9.74
CA ALA A 248 18.38 -11.82 9.59
C ALA A 248 19.81 -11.24 9.50
N ALA A 249 20.74 -11.74 10.31
CA ALA A 249 22.15 -11.37 10.25
C ALA A 249 22.81 -11.81 8.93
N ALA A 250 22.50 -13.00 8.43
CA ALA A 250 23.00 -13.48 7.15
C ALA A 250 22.55 -12.57 5.99
N ILE A 251 21.26 -12.23 5.94
CA ILE A 251 20.74 -11.28 4.95
C ILE A 251 21.44 -9.93 5.08
N ALA A 252 21.54 -9.38 6.29
CA ALA A 252 22.20 -8.09 6.50
C ALA A 252 23.70 -8.10 6.16
N ALA A 253 24.36 -9.26 6.20
CA ALA A 253 25.76 -9.41 5.81
C ALA A 253 25.97 -9.28 4.29
N GLU A 254 24.95 -9.55 3.48
CA GLU A 254 25.01 -9.40 2.01
C GLU A 254 25.05 -7.93 1.54
N TYR A 255 24.66 -7.00 2.41
CA TYR A 255 24.55 -5.57 2.08
C TYR A 255 25.75 -4.79 2.64
N HIS A 256 26.65 -4.31 1.78
CA HIS A 256 27.77 -3.46 2.18
C HIS A 256 27.52 -2.00 1.82
N LEU A 257 28.03 -1.10 2.65
CA LEU A 257 27.88 0.34 2.43
C LEU A 257 28.53 0.74 1.09
N GLY A 258 27.77 1.44 0.25
CA GLY A 258 28.21 1.86 -1.08
C GLY A 258 27.88 0.86 -2.20
N ASP A 259 27.47 -0.38 -1.88
CA ASP A 259 27.07 -1.35 -2.88
C ASP A 259 25.86 -0.84 -3.68
N THR A 260 25.86 -1.15 -4.99
CA THR A 260 24.69 -0.98 -5.85
C THR A 260 23.98 -2.33 -5.98
N ILE A 261 22.72 -2.34 -5.59
CA ILE A 261 21.82 -3.48 -5.68
C ILE A 261 20.93 -3.28 -6.89
N VAL A 262 20.77 -4.33 -7.69
CA VAL A 262 19.79 -4.38 -8.78
C VAL A 262 18.69 -5.33 -8.36
N GLU A 263 17.51 -4.80 -8.14
CA GLU A 263 16.34 -5.61 -7.83
C GLU A 263 15.85 -6.29 -9.10
N ARG A 264 15.71 -7.61 -9.06
CA ARG A 264 15.30 -8.40 -10.24
C ARG A 264 13.81 -8.68 -10.27
N THR A 265 13.11 -8.39 -9.19
CA THR A 265 11.69 -8.66 -9.01
C THR A 265 10.93 -7.37 -8.72
N PHE A 266 9.62 -7.46 -8.51
CA PHE A 266 8.88 -6.31 -7.98
C PHE A 266 9.20 -6.14 -6.49
N LEU A 267 9.60 -4.94 -6.10
CA LEU A 267 9.82 -4.59 -4.70
C LEU A 267 8.65 -3.74 -4.20
N SER A 268 7.80 -4.36 -3.38
CA SER A 268 6.70 -3.67 -2.70
C SER A 268 7.18 -3.05 -1.38
N THR A 269 6.81 -1.81 -1.14
CA THR A 269 7.16 -1.00 0.03
C THR A 269 5.95 -0.18 0.47
N SER A 270 6.03 0.46 1.63
CA SER A 270 4.98 1.33 2.15
C SER A 270 5.54 2.72 2.47
N ALA A 271 4.84 3.76 2.01
CA ALA A 271 5.08 5.14 2.45
C ALA A 271 4.57 5.41 3.87
N ASN A 272 3.84 4.48 4.48
CA ASN A 272 3.35 4.59 5.86
C ASN A 272 4.20 3.71 6.80
N PRO A 273 5.11 4.30 7.60
CA PRO A 273 6.00 3.52 8.47
C PRO A 273 5.26 2.71 9.54
N ALA A 274 4.00 3.08 9.86
CA ALA A 274 3.18 2.34 10.82
C ALA A 274 2.73 0.95 10.31
N TYR A 275 2.77 0.72 9.00
CA TYR A 275 2.36 -0.55 8.37
C TYR A 275 3.53 -1.43 7.95
N THR A 276 4.59 -1.40 8.74
CA THR A 276 5.70 -2.33 8.58
C THR A 276 5.42 -3.58 9.42
N GLY A 277 5.27 -4.73 8.76
CA GLY A 277 4.96 -6.01 9.42
C GLY A 277 6.00 -6.44 10.46
N ASP A 278 5.79 -7.59 11.08
CA ASP A 278 6.68 -8.11 12.12
C ASP A 278 7.87 -8.88 11.52
N GLY A 279 9.00 -8.20 11.41
CA GLY A 279 10.22 -8.80 10.85
C GLY A 279 11.50 -8.16 11.34
N LEU A 280 12.57 -8.94 11.29
CA LEU A 280 13.88 -8.59 11.82
C LEU A 280 14.78 -7.88 10.81
N VAL A 281 14.35 -7.73 9.56
CA VAL A 281 15.09 -6.95 8.56
C VAL A 281 14.15 -5.91 7.96
N ARG A 282 14.53 -4.64 8.09
CA ARG A 282 13.83 -3.51 7.51
C ARG A 282 14.69 -2.85 6.44
N TYR A 283 14.07 -2.49 5.33
CA TYR A 283 14.62 -1.60 4.33
C TYR A 283 13.99 -0.23 4.50
N THR A 284 14.82 0.81 4.58
CA THR A 284 14.40 2.21 4.55
C THR A 284 14.95 2.82 3.26
N ILE A 285 14.07 3.17 2.33
CA ILE A 285 14.45 3.56 0.97
C ILE A 285 14.09 5.02 0.73
N ASP A 286 15.07 5.84 0.34
CA ASP A 286 14.85 7.17 -0.24
C ASP A 286 14.47 7.02 -1.72
N ALA A 287 13.17 7.03 -2.00
CA ALA A 287 12.61 6.88 -3.33
C ALA A 287 12.55 8.24 -4.04
N ARG A 288 12.94 8.29 -5.31
CA ARG A 288 13.04 9.55 -6.08
C ARG A 288 12.53 9.45 -7.52
N HIS A 289 12.61 8.27 -8.15
CA HIS A 289 12.44 8.13 -9.59
C HIS A 289 11.50 6.98 -9.98
N GLY A 290 11.79 5.77 -9.54
CA GLY A 290 11.18 4.54 -10.05
C GLY A 290 9.95 4.10 -9.28
N GLY A 291 9.88 4.38 -7.97
CA GLY A 291 8.75 4.00 -7.12
C GLY A 291 7.42 4.56 -7.61
N LYS A 292 6.35 3.74 -7.60
CA LYS A 292 5.00 4.12 -8.02
C LYS A 292 4.01 3.86 -6.90
N LEU A 293 3.27 4.89 -6.50
CA LEU A 293 2.23 4.78 -5.49
C LEU A 293 1.01 4.07 -6.10
N ILE A 294 0.70 2.87 -5.62
CA ILE A 294 -0.42 2.04 -6.10
C ILE A 294 -1.52 1.85 -5.07
N GLY A 295 -1.45 2.53 -3.92
CA GLY A 295 -2.44 2.40 -2.85
C GLY A 295 -3.90 2.62 -3.31
N ALA A 296 -4.14 3.48 -4.30
CA ALA A 296 -5.48 3.72 -4.85
C ALA A 296 -6.06 2.55 -5.68
N ILE A 297 -5.21 1.63 -6.15
CA ILE A 297 -5.60 0.48 -6.98
C ILE A 297 -5.34 -0.87 -6.30
N SER A 298 -4.74 -0.87 -5.11
CA SER A 298 -4.52 -2.08 -4.31
C SER A 298 -5.84 -2.54 -3.67
N GLN A 299 -6.08 -3.86 -3.61
CA GLN A 299 -7.31 -4.43 -3.02
C GLN A 299 -7.46 -4.05 -1.55
N ASP A 300 -6.35 -3.89 -0.84
CA ASP A 300 -6.33 -3.53 0.58
C ASP A 300 -6.46 -2.01 0.82
N GLY A 301 -6.65 -1.23 -0.26
CA GLY A 301 -6.96 0.20 -0.25
C GLY A 301 -5.80 1.13 0.12
N GLU A 302 -6.10 2.43 0.24
CA GLU A 302 -5.14 3.50 0.54
C GLU A 302 -4.40 3.35 1.88
N GLN A 303 -4.84 2.43 2.74
CA GLN A 303 -4.35 2.30 4.12
C GLN A 303 -2.84 2.05 4.20
N PHE A 304 -2.28 1.36 3.22
CA PHE A 304 -0.87 0.98 3.19
C PHE A 304 0.02 1.99 2.49
N ALA A 305 -0.54 2.96 1.75
CA ALA A 305 0.22 3.85 0.88
C ALA A 305 1.32 3.09 0.12
N GLU A 306 0.93 1.98 -0.52
CA GLU A 306 1.86 1.03 -1.12
C GLU A 306 2.61 1.67 -2.30
N VAL A 307 3.94 1.54 -2.29
CA VAL A 307 4.83 2.00 -3.34
C VAL A 307 5.57 0.79 -3.91
N VAL A 308 5.45 0.59 -5.22
CA VAL A 308 6.08 -0.54 -5.93
C VAL A 308 7.18 -0.04 -6.84
N PHE A 309 8.32 -0.75 -6.81
CA PHE A 309 9.41 -0.62 -7.76
C PHE A 309 9.38 -1.81 -8.73
N GLY A 310 9.61 -1.53 -10.01
CA GLY A 310 9.65 -2.57 -11.04
C GLY A 310 10.97 -3.34 -11.05
N PRO A 311 11.03 -4.50 -11.73
CA PRO A 311 12.28 -5.18 -12.02
C PRO A 311 13.29 -4.26 -12.70
N GLY A 312 14.56 -4.35 -12.30
CA GLY A 312 15.66 -3.54 -12.80
C GLY A 312 15.91 -2.26 -11.99
N SER A 313 15.04 -1.91 -11.03
CA SER A 313 15.30 -0.78 -10.12
C SER A 313 16.62 -0.97 -9.39
N THR A 314 17.40 0.11 -9.30
CA THR A 314 18.73 0.08 -8.70
C THR A 314 18.77 0.93 -7.44
N PHE A 315 19.49 0.45 -6.43
CA PHE A 315 19.57 1.07 -5.12
C PHE A 315 21.00 1.09 -4.62
N ARG A 316 21.43 2.17 -4.00
CA ARG A 316 22.71 2.26 -3.29
C ARG A 316 22.49 2.02 -1.80
N VAL A 317 23.31 1.17 -1.18
CA VAL A 317 23.30 1.02 0.27
C VAL A 317 23.96 2.23 0.91
N THR A 318 23.20 3.02 1.65
CA THR A 318 23.67 4.25 2.31
C THR A 318 23.85 4.10 3.82
N GLY A 319 23.34 3.01 4.40
CA GLY A 319 23.50 2.74 5.82
C GLY A 319 23.07 1.33 6.20
N LYS A 320 23.62 0.85 7.32
CA LYS A 320 23.22 -0.40 7.94
C LYS A 320 23.32 -0.24 9.46
N ARG A 321 22.26 -0.58 10.19
CA ARG A 321 22.20 -0.45 11.66
C ARG A 321 21.58 -1.69 12.28
N TYR A 322 22.24 -2.21 13.31
CA TYR A 322 21.71 -3.29 14.14
C TYR A 322 20.99 -2.71 15.36
N TYR A 323 19.83 -3.29 15.71
CA TYR A 323 19.01 -2.94 16.85
C TYR A 323 18.98 -4.10 17.85
N PRO A 324 19.79 -4.05 18.93
CA PRO A 324 19.89 -5.16 19.89
C PRO A 324 18.57 -5.52 20.58
N SER A 325 17.69 -4.54 20.81
CA SER A 325 16.41 -4.72 21.50
C SER A 325 15.47 -5.69 20.78
N ILE A 326 15.48 -5.67 19.45
CA ILE A 326 14.67 -6.55 18.61
C ILE A 326 15.50 -7.61 17.90
N LYS A 327 16.83 -7.60 18.08
CA LYS A 327 17.79 -8.41 17.32
C LYS A 327 17.62 -8.27 15.80
N GLY A 328 17.28 -7.07 15.35
CA GLY A 328 16.94 -6.77 13.96
C GLY A 328 17.92 -5.81 13.30
N TRP A 329 17.82 -5.72 11.97
CA TRP A 329 18.64 -4.87 11.12
C TRP A 329 17.77 -3.89 10.35
N ASP A 330 18.27 -2.67 10.20
CA ASP A 330 17.74 -1.65 9.30
C ASP A 330 18.80 -1.32 8.26
N ILE A 331 18.44 -1.47 7.00
CA ILE A 331 19.30 -1.22 5.85
C ILE A 331 18.73 -0.01 5.12
N ALA A 332 19.50 1.08 5.08
CA ALA A 332 19.14 2.29 4.39
C ALA A 332 19.61 2.21 2.93
N LEU A 333 18.69 2.48 2.02
CA LEU A 333 18.89 2.43 0.57
C LEU A 333 18.53 3.81 -0.03
N GLU A 334 19.25 4.21 -1.07
CA GLU A 334 18.93 5.35 -1.91
C GLU A 334 18.64 4.85 -3.32
N GLU A 335 17.48 5.21 -3.88
CA GLU A 335 17.16 4.84 -5.26
C GLU A 335 18.07 5.56 -6.26
N LEU A 336 18.66 4.79 -7.17
CA LEU A 336 19.42 5.29 -8.31
C LEU A 336 18.51 5.29 -9.55
N GLY A 337 18.51 6.43 -10.27
CA GLY A 337 17.64 6.69 -11.41
C GLY A 337 17.93 5.87 -12.65
#